data_AF-A0A4U1CXU8-F1
#
_entry.id   AF-A0A4U1CXU8-F1
#
_cell.length_a   1.000
_cell.length_b   1.000
_cell.length_c   1.000
_cell.angle_alpha   90.00
_cell.angle_beta   90.00
_cell.angle_gamma   90.00
#
_symmetry.space_group_name_H-M   'P 1'
#
loop_
_entity.id
_entity.type
_entity.pdbx_description
1 polymer ?
#
loop_
_entity_poly.entity_id
_entity_poly.type
_entity_poly.pdbx_seq_one_letter_code
_entity_poly.pdbx_strand_id
1 'polypeptide(L)'
;MIIILLRSRTGKDSIFVVVDRFSKMAHFIACTKTDYASNIANLFFKEIVRLYGMPKTIVSDRDAKFLSYFWKTLWAKLGTKLLFSTTCHPQIDGQTKVVNRTLSALLRALISRNLRTWEECLPHVEFAYNRSLHSATKYTPFEIVYGFNPLTPLDRSNLNKILALIPNDTNLGRLAPKPVLY
;
A
#
# COMPACT_ATOMS: atom_id res chain seq x y z
N MET A 1 6.77 -6.28 -4.87
CA MET A 1 6.00 -7.44 -5.38
C MET A 1 5.06 -6.95 -6.47
N ILE A 2 4.58 -7.80 -7.38
CA ILE A 2 3.61 -7.41 -8.42
C ILE A 2 2.30 -8.19 -8.24
N ILE A 3 1.16 -7.48 -8.27
CA ILE A 3 -0.19 -8.05 -8.21
C ILE A 3 -0.81 -7.98 -9.61
N ILE A 4 -1.36 -9.08 -10.09
CA ILE A 4 -2.06 -9.13 -11.38
C ILE A 4 -3.54 -8.77 -11.16
N LEU A 5 -4.07 -7.91 -12.03
CA LEU A 5 -5.46 -7.47 -12.07
C LEU A 5 -6.06 -7.64 -13.47
N LEU A 6 -7.36 -7.35 -13.60
CA LEU A 6 -8.01 -7.21 -14.90
C LEU A 6 -7.41 -6.03 -15.66
N ARG A 7 -7.33 -6.16 -16.98
CA ARG A 7 -6.80 -5.10 -17.84
C ARG A 7 -7.65 -3.83 -17.72
N SER A 8 -6.99 -2.72 -17.43
CA SER A 8 -7.59 -1.39 -17.32
C SER A 8 -7.98 -0.82 -18.69
N ARG A 9 -8.56 0.39 -18.70
CA ARG A 9 -8.81 1.16 -19.93
C ARG A 9 -7.54 1.57 -20.66
N THR A 10 -6.46 1.88 -19.96
CA THR A 10 -5.18 2.30 -20.57
C THR A 10 -4.27 1.11 -20.92
N GLY A 11 -4.68 -0.10 -20.55
CA GLY A 11 -4.04 -1.34 -20.94
C GLY A 11 -3.06 -1.92 -19.92
N LYS A 12 -2.94 -1.37 -18.70
CA LYS A 12 -2.21 -2.03 -17.61
C LYS A 12 -3.01 -3.18 -17.03
N ASP A 13 -2.32 -4.18 -16.53
CA ASP A 13 -2.92 -5.41 -16.00
C ASP A 13 -2.31 -5.81 -14.66
N SER A 14 -1.45 -4.96 -14.08
CA SER A 14 -0.71 -5.27 -12.87
C SER A 14 -0.46 -4.04 -12.01
N ILE A 15 -0.27 -4.24 -10.71
CA ILE A 15 0.17 -3.22 -9.75
C ILE A 15 1.54 -3.63 -9.22
N PHE A 16 2.52 -2.77 -9.40
CA PHE A 16 3.78 -2.84 -8.69
C PHE A 16 3.63 -2.23 -7.30
N VAL A 17 3.74 -3.10 -6.29
CA VAL A 17 3.58 -2.74 -4.88
C VAL A 17 4.94 -2.63 -4.23
N VAL A 18 5.22 -1.44 -3.68
CA VAL A 18 6.41 -1.13 -2.90
C VAL A 18 5.96 -0.74 -1.50
N VAL A 19 6.55 -1.35 -0.47
CA VAL A 19 6.19 -1.08 0.92
C VAL A 19 7.45 -0.86 1.72
N ASP A 20 7.53 0.27 2.43
CA ASP A 20 8.56 0.46 3.43
C ASP A 20 8.32 -0.43 4.65
N ARG A 21 9.34 -1.17 5.07
CA ARG A 21 9.23 -2.15 6.15
C ARG A 21 9.08 -1.50 7.52
N PHE A 22 9.60 -0.29 7.69
CA PHE A 22 9.55 0.43 8.96
C PHE A 22 8.21 1.16 9.11
N SER A 23 7.95 2.17 8.28
CA SER A 23 6.77 3.03 8.34
C SER A 23 5.49 2.38 7.86
N LYS A 24 5.59 1.27 7.11
CA LYS A 24 4.46 0.65 6.39
C LYS A 24 3.90 1.54 5.28
N MET A 25 4.60 2.60 4.89
CA MET A 25 4.24 3.41 3.72
C MET A 25 4.21 2.52 2.48
N ALA A 26 3.09 2.51 1.77
CA ALA A 26 2.90 1.74 0.57
C ALA A 26 2.74 2.65 -0.64
N HIS A 27 3.28 2.20 -1.76
CA HIS A 27 3.06 2.79 -3.07
C HIS A 27 2.50 1.74 -4.02
N PHE A 28 1.43 2.12 -4.73
CA PHE A 28 0.71 1.26 -5.66
C PHE A 28 0.82 1.85 -7.07
N ILE A 29 1.70 1.26 -7.88
CA ILE A 29 2.08 1.82 -9.18
C ILE A 29 1.51 0.92 -10.28
N ALA A 30 0.71 1.46 -11.19
CA ALA A 30 0.20 0.68 -12.33
C ALA A 30 1.34 0.26 -13.26
N CYS A 31 1.40 -1.02 -13.61
CA CYS A 31 2.37 -1.60 -14.54
C CYS A 31 1.72 -2.71 -15.38
N THR A 32 2.46 -3.22 -16.35
CA THR A 32 2.04 -4.36 -17.16
C THR A 32 2.85 -5.59 -16.74
N LYS A 33 2.21 -6.76 -16.71
CA LYS A 33 2.83 -8.03 -16.33
C LYS A 33 4.04 -8.36 -17.20
N THR A 34 3.95 -8.01 -18.48
CA THR A 34 4.97 -8.19 -19.52
C THR A 34 6.02 -7.07 -19.54
N ASP A 35 5.96 -6.10 -18.62
CA ASP A 35 6.99 -5.07 -18.53
C ASP A 35 8.36 -5.72 -18.30
N TYR A 36 9.39 -5.23 -18.99
CA TYR A 36 10.75 -5.67 -18.72
C TYR A 36 11.24 -5.15 -17.36
N ALA A 37 12.28 -5.80 -16.81
CA ALA A 37 12.89 -5.35 -15.57
C ALA A 37 13.39 -3.89 -15.62
N SER A 38 13.79 -3.40 -16.80
CA SER A 38 14.13 -1.99 -17.05
C SER A 38 12.96 -1.04 -16.86
N ASN A 39 11.76 -1.41 -17.33
CA ASN A 39 10.55 -0.60 -17.14
C ASN A 39 10.19 -0.52 -15.66
N ILE A 40 10.26 -1.64 -14.93
CA ILE A 40 10.02 -1.66 -13.48
C ILE A 40 11.07 -0.82 -12.73
N ALA A 41 12.32 -0.82 -13.18
CA ALA A 41 13.36 0.02 -12.60
C ALA A 41 13.03 1.51 -12.81
N ASN A 42 12.65 1.89 -14.03
CA ASN A 42 12.24 3.27 -14.33
C ASN A 42 11.07 3.73 -13.44
N LEU A 43 10.05 2.87 -13.27
CA LEU A 43 8.94 3.15 -12.35
C LEU A 43 9.43 3.32 -10.91
N PHE A 44 10.35 2.46 -10.45
CA PHE A 44 10.91 2.57 -9.11
C PHE A 44 11.66 3.90 -8.90
N PHE A 45 12.46 4.34 -9.87
CA PHE A 45 13.14 5.63 -9.78
C PHE A 45 12.17 6.80 -9.76
N LYS A 46 11.19 6.77 -10.69
CA LYS A 46 10.21 7.84 -10.86
C LYS A 46 9.31 8.03 -9.64
N GLU A 47 8.84 6.92 -9.07
CA GLU A 47 7.80 6.95 -8.05
C GLU A 47 8.36 6.80 -6.63
N ILE A 48 9.48 6.09 -6.43
CA ILE A 48 10.02 5.80 -5.09
C ILE A 48 11.29 6.62 -4.80
N VAL A 49 12.31 6.52 -5.66
CA VAL A 49 13.60 7.20 -5.41
C VAL A 49 13.42 8.71 -5.40
N ARG A 50 12.54 9.25 -6.24
CA ARG A 50 12.17 10.66 -6.22
C ARG A 50 11.68 11.15 -4.85
N LEU A 51 11.01 10.30 -4.07
CA LEU A 51 10.43 10.67 -2.78
C LEU A 51 11.40 10.44 -1.62
N TYR A 52 12.15 9.34 -1.62
CA TYR A 52 12.91 8.88 -0.44
C TYR A 52 14.41 8.68 -0.69
N GLY A 53 14.86 8.86 -1.93
CA GLY A 53 16.23 8.54 -2.33
C GLY A 53 16.49 7.04 -2.44
N MET A 54 17.77 6.66 -2.35
CA MET A 54 18.21 5.30 -2.63
C MET A 54 18.03 4.38 -1.41
N PRO A 55 17.38 3.22 -1.56
CA PRO A 55 17.22 2.27 -0.46
C PRO A 55 18.54 1.54 -0.18
N LYS A 56 18.83 1.30 1.11
CA LYS A 56 19.96 0.46 1.53
C LYS A 56 19.73 -1.02 1.20
N THR A 57 18.48 -1.48 1.31
CA THR A 57 18.10 -2.87 1.09
C THR A 57 16.76 -2.95 0.38
N ILE A 58 16.62 -3.85 -0.58
CA ILE A 58 15.33 -4.19 -1.18
C ILE A 58 15.06 -5.67 -0.93
N VAL A 59 13.85 -5.99 -0.50
CA VAL A 59 13.35 -7.37 -0.51
C VAL A 59 12.33 -7.50 -1.62
N SER A 60 12.58 -8.39 -2.57
CA SER A 60 11.64 -8.71 -3.63
C SER A 60 11.13 -10.14 -3.51
N ASP A 61 10.01 -10.42 -4.16
CA ASP A 61 9.60 -11.80 -4.44
C ASP A 61 10.53 -12.43 -5.50
N ARG A 62 10.20 -13.65 -5.91
CA ARG A 62 10.91 -14.41 -6.94
C ARG A 62 10.33 -14.21 -8.35
N ASP A 63 9.64 -13.10 -8.62
CA ASP A 63 9.24 -12.75 -9.99
C ASP A 63 10.50 -12.65 -10.88
N ALA A 64 10.39 -13.21 -12.09
CA ALA A 64 11.50 -13.28 -13.06
C ALA A 64 12.15 -11.92 -13.32
N LYS A 65 11.39 -10.82 -13.25
CA LYS A 65 11.89 -9.45 -13.42
C LYS A 65 12.92 -9.09 -12.35
N PHE A 66 12.67 -9.44 -11.09
CA PHE A 66 13.58 -9.16 -9.98
C PHE A 66 14.74 -10.15 -9.89
N LEU A 67 14.58 -11.35 -10.46
CA LEU A 67 15.66 -12.34 -10.59
C LEU A 67 16.58 -12.09 -11.79
N SER A 68 16.19 -11.20 -12.71
CA SER A 68 16.94 -10.89 -13.92
C SER A 68 18.35 -10.38 -13.63
N TYR A 69 19.28 -10.67 -14.56
CA TYR A 69 20.65 -10.17 -14.47
C TYR A 69 20.70 -8.63 -14.43
N PHE A 70 19.85 -7.98 -15.23
CA PHE A 70 19.69 -6.53 -15.23
C PHE A 70 19.38 -6.00 -13.83
N TRP A 71 18.35 -6.53 -13.16
CA TRP A 71 17.93 -6.07 -11.84
C TRP A 71 19.04 -6.24 -10.81
N LYS A 72 19.65 -7.43 -10.77
CA LYS A 72 20.78 -7.72 -9.87
C LYS A 72 21.96 -6.77 -10.08
N THR A 73 22.32 -6.52 -11.33
CA THR A 73 23.45 -5.66 -11.69
C THR A 73 23.18 -4.20 -11.36
N LEU A 74 21.96 -3.72 -11.63
CA LEU A 74 21.54 -2.36 -11.33
C LEU A 74 21.72 -2.05 -9.84
N TRP A 75 21.15 -2.89 -8.97
CA TRP A 75 21.20 -2.65 -7.53
C TRP A 75 22.59 -2.86 -6.93
N ALA A 76 23.36 -3.82 -7.46
CA ALA A 76 24.77 -3.97 -7.07
C ALA A 76 25.59 -2.71 -7.39
N LYS A 77 25.43 -2.12 -8.59
CA LYS A 77 26.11 -0.87 -8.98
C LYS A 77 25.70 0.33 -8.14
N LEU A 78 24.47 0.32 -7.63
CA LEU A 78 23.92 1.41 -6.81
C LEU A 78 24.16 1.20 -5.30
N GLY A 79 24.85 0.13 -4.91
CA GLY A 79 25.14 -0.17 -3.50
C GLY A 79 23.92 -0.62 -2.69
N THR A 80 22.82 -1.00 -3.35
CA THR A 80 21.61 -1.51 -2.69
C THR A 80 21.71 -3.02 -2.55
N LYS A 81 21.58 -3.53 -1.32
CA LYS A 81 21.57 -4.97 -1.06
C LYS A 81 20.21 -5.58 -1.44
N LEU A 82 20.22 -6.46 -2.43
CA LEU A 82 19.05 -7.27 -2.79
C LEU A 82 18.92 -8.49 -1.90
N LEU A 83 17.71 -8.70 -1.40
CA LEU A 83 17.28 -9.91 -0.70
C LEU A 83 16.05 -10.45 -1.42
N PHE A 84 15.92 -11.78 -1.46
CA PHE A 84 14.77 -12.43 -2.07
C PHE A 84 13.96 -13.13 -0.99
N SER A 85 12.64 -13.00 -1.03
CA SER A 85 11.80 -13.80 -0.17
C SER A 85 11.99 -15.29 -0.50
N THR A 86 12.19 -16.08 0.53
CA THR A 86 12.13 -17.55 0.45
C THR A 86 10.74 -17.99 0.87
N THR A 87 10.24 -19.09 0.32
CA THR A 87 9.02 -19.79 0.79
C THR A 87 9.04 -20.09 2.30
N CYS A 88 10.22 -20.08 2.93
CA CYS A 88 10.41 -20.36 4.36
C CYS A 88 10.64 -19.12 5.25
N HIS A 89 10.36 -17.88 4.80
CA HIS A 89 10.44 -16.68 5.66
C HIS A 89 9.04 -16.05 5.88
N PRO A 90 8.28 -16.52 6.90
CA PRO A 90 6.89 -16.11 7.15
C PRO A 90 6.73 -14.61 7.39
N GLN A 91 7.77 -13.94 7.89
CA GLN A 91 7.67 -12.55 8.33
C GLN A 91 7.54 -11.55 7.16
N ILE A 92 8.26 -11.81 6.06
CA ILE A 92 8.25 -10.96 4.85
C ILE A 92 7.03 -11.30 3.99
N ASP A 93 6.72 -12.59 3.87
CA ASP A 93 5.55 -13.07 3.15
C ASP A 93 4.24 -12.65 3.85
N GLY A 94 4.21 -12.68 5.19
CA GLY A 94 3.08 -12.22 6.00
C GLY A 94 2.77 -10.74 5.82
N GLN A 95 3.78 -9.87 5.82
CA GLN A 95 3.57 -8.43 5.57
C GLN A 95 2.99 -8.19 4.17
N THR A 96 3.55 -8.84 3.16
CA THR A 96 3.10 -8.69 1.78
C THR A 96 1.67 -9.21 1.61
N LYS A 97 1.33 -10.36 2.21
CA LYS A 97 -0.04 -10.91 2.23
C LYS A 97 -1.05 -9.94 2.86
N VAL A 98 -0.69 -9.30 3.97
CA VAL A 98 -1.56 -8.32 4.64
C VAL A 98 -1.79 -7.11 3.73
N VAL A 99 -0.75 -6.54 3.14
CA VAL A 99 -0.85 -5.40 2.23
C VAL A 99 -1.74 -5.76 1.03
N ASN A 100 -1.50 -6.90 0.39
CA ASN A 100 -2.28 -7.36 -0.75
C ASN A 100 -3.76 -7.52 -0.40
N ARG A 101 -4.06 -8.13 0.75
CA ARG A 101 -5.44 -8.32 1.21
C ARG A 101 -6.15 -6.98 1.43
N THR A 102 -5.48 -6.03 2.07
CA THR A 102 -6.03 -4.68 2.31
C THR A 102 -6.23 -3.94 0.98
N LEU A 103 -5.24 -3.98 0.09
CA LEU A 103 -5.33 -3.40 -1.25
C LEU A 103 -6.51 -3.99 -2.03
N SER A 104 -6.66 -5.32 -2.07
CA SER A 104 -7.80 -5.97 -2.73
C SER A 104 -9.15 -5.61 -2.09
N ALA A 105 -9.21 -5.35 -0.79
CA ALA A 105 -10.42 -4.90 -0.12
C ALA A 105 -10.78 -3.45 -0.51
N LEU A 106 -9.80 -2.54 -0.49
CA LEU A 106 -9.97 -1.13 -0.89
C LEU A 106 -10.37 -1.01 -2.37
N LEU A 107 -9.71 -1.77 -3.24
CA LEU A 107 -10.05 -1.84 -4.67
C LEU A 107 -11.49 -2.32 -4.87
N ARG A 108 -11.91 -3.40 -4.19
CA ARG A 108 -13.31 -3.88 -4.27
C ARG A 108 -14.33 -2.85 -3.79
N ALA A 109 -14.00 -2.10 -2.73
CA ALA A 109 -14.88 -1.07 -2.19
C ALA A 109 -15.02 0.14 -3.14
N LEU A 110 -13.98 0.50 -3.91
CA LEU A 110 -14.00 1.67 -4.78
C LEU A 110 -14.44 1.37 -6.21
N ILE A 111 -14.18 0.16 -6.71
CA ILE A 111 -14.37 -0.21 -8.12
C ILE A 111 -15.76 -0.79 -8.39
N SER A 112 -16.69 -0.74 -7.42
CA SER A 112 -17.92 -1.55 -7.28
C SER A 112 -18.78 -1.78 -8.54
N ARG A 113 -18.61 -1.02 -9.63
CA ARG A 113 -19.33 -1.20 -10.91
C ARG A 113 -18.46 -1.28 -12.18
N ASN A 114 -17.17 -0.91 -12.17
CA ASN A 114 -16.36 -0.92 -13.40
C ASN A 114 -14.89 -1.34 -13.16
N LEU A 115 -14.63 -2.64 -13.34
CA LEU A 115 -13.30 -3.23 -13.15
C LEU A 115 -12.20 -2.69 -14.06
N ARG A 116 -12.48 -1.80 -15.03
CA ARG A 116 -11.47 -1.21 -15.92
C ARG A 116 -10.92 0.14 -15.43
N THR A 117 -11.53 0.76 -14.42
CA THR A 117 -11.13 2.09 -13.89
C THR A 117 -10.24 2.00 -12.65
N TRP A 118 -9.72 0.82 -12.33
CA TRP A 118 -8.93 0.61 -11.10
C TRP A 118 -7.68 1.49 -11.03
N GLU A 119 -7.09 1.85 -12.17
CA GLU A 119 -5.94 2.76 -12.24
C GLU A 119 -6.26 4.15 -11.70
N GLU A 120 -7.43 4.69 -12.06
CA GLU A 120 -7.89 6.01 -11.62
C GLU A 120 -8.14 6.02 -10.10
N CYS A 121 -8.46 4.86 -9.54
CA CYS A 121 -8.64 4.68 -8.10
C CYS A 121 -7.32 4.54 -7.33
N LEU A 122 -6.19 4.21 -7.99
CA LEU A 122 -4.94 3.92 -7.28
C LEU A 122 -4.46 5.06 -6.36
N PRO A 123 -4.45 6.34 -6.76
CA PRO A 123 -4.04 7.42 -5.87
C PRO A 123 -4.92 7.52 -4.62
N HIS A 124 -6.22 7.28 -4.78
CA HIS A 124 -7.19 7.30 -3.68
C HIS A 124 -6.97 6.11 -2.73
N VAL A 125 -6.70 4.93 -3.29
CA VAL A 125 -6.38 3.71 -2.52
C VAL A 125 -5.08 3.87 -1.74
N GLU A 126 -4.04 4.40 -2.39
CA GLU A 126 -2.74 4.67 -1.76
C GLU A 126 -2.88 5.67 -0.62
N PHE A 127 -3.59 6.77 -0.85
CA PHE A 127 -3.84 7.77 0.18
C PHE A 127 -4.63 7.20 1.35
N ALA A 128 -5.72 6.47 1.09
CA ALA A 128 -6.54 5.84 2.13
C ALA A 128 -5.73 4.82 2.95
N TYR A 129 -4.90 4.01 2.28
CA TYR A 129 -4.01 3.04 2.94
C TYR A 129 -3.02 3.75 3.85
N ASN A 130 -2.29 4.75 3.35
CA ASN A 130 -1.24 5.46 4.09
C ASN A 130 -1.78 6.39 5.19
N ARG A 131 -3.07 6.73 5.15
CA ARG A 131 -3.81 7.44 6.20
C ARG A 131 -4.38 6.52 7.27
N SER A 132 -4.45 5.21 7.02
CA SER A 132 -5.06 4.28 7.96
C SER A 132 -4.09 3.86 9.07
N LEU A 133 -4.60 3.75 10.30
CA LEU A 133 -3.81 3.28 11.44
C LEU A 133 -3.32 1.85 11.19
N HIS A 134 -2.02 1.63 11.28
CA HIS A 134 -1.45 0.30 11.10
C HIS A 134 -1.27 -0.39 12.45
N SER A 135 -1.81 -1.60 12.60
CA SER A 135 -1.84 -2.31 13.90
C SER A 135 -0.45 -2.56 14.51
N ALA A 136 0.55 -2.75 13.66
CA ALA A 136 1.94 -3.01 14.04
C ALA A 136 2.69 -1.77 14.56
N THR A 137 2.43 -0.59 14.00
CA THR A 137 3.14 0.65 14.38
C THR A 137 2.31 1.50 15.34
N LYS A 138 0.99 1.30 15.41
CA LYS A 138 0.02 2.17 16.11
C LYS A 138 -0.10 3.59 15.57
N TYR A 139 0.61 3.89 14.49
CA TYR A 139 0.57 5.15 13.77
C TYR A 139 0.15 4.91 12.31
N THR A 140 -0.24 5.97 11.64
CA THR A 140 -0.42 5.97 10.20
C THR A 140 0.94 6.04 9.50
N PRO A 141 1.11 5.42 8.32
CA PRO A 141 2.33 5.59 7.54
C PRO A 141 2.71 7.05 7.28
N PHE A 142 1.73 7.92 7.03
CA PHE A 142 1.99 9.35 6.85
C PHE A 142 2.63 10.00 8.08
N GLU A 143 2.14 9.70 9.29
CA GLU A 143 2.72 10.24 10.53
C GLU A 143 4.17 9.79 10.72
N ILE A 144 4.49 8.54 10.40
CA ILE A 144 5.86 8.03 10.59
C ILE A 144 6.83 8.67 9.58
N VAL A 145 6.42 8.83 8.32
CA VAL A 145 7.29 9.34 7.26
C VAL A 145 7.41 10.86 7.29
N TYR A 146 6.30 11.56 7.50
CA TYR A 146 6.23 13.02 7.35
C TYR A 146 6.01 13.77 8.67
N GLY A 147 5.74 13.06 9.77
CA GLY A 147 5.46 13.66 11.07
C GLY A 147 4.03 14.17 11.25
N PHE A 148 3.18 14.06 10.22
CA PHE A 148 1.78 14.46 10.29
C PHE A 148 0.92 13.60 9.36
N ASN A 149 -0.37 13.55 9.65
CA ASN A 149 -1.34 12.99 8.72
C ASN A 149 -1.90 14.13 7.85
N PRO A 150 -1.87 14.04 6.49
CA PRO A 150 -2.47 15.04 5.60
C PRO A 150 -3.92 15.34 5.97
N LEU A 151 -4.60 16.33 5.39
CA LEU A 151 -6.04 16.53 5.64
C LEU A 151 -6.86 15.91 4.51
N THR A 152 -8.00 15.31 4.86
CA THR A 152 -9.04 14.96 3.88
C THR A 152 -10.03 16.12 3.72
N PRO A 153 -10.83 16.14 2.64
CA PRO A 153 -11.96 17.07 2.53
C PRO A 153 -12.91 17.02 3.73
N LEU A 154 -13.07 15.84 4.36
CA LEU A 154 -13.91 15.65 5.56
C LEU A 154 -13.31 16.32 6.81
N ASP A 155 -11.98 16.33 6.95
CA ASP A 155 -11.33 17.03 8.06
C ASP A 155 -11.48 18.55 7.93
N ARG A 156 -11.50 19.04 6.69
CA ARG A 156 -11.61 20.48 6.38
C ARG A 156 -13.02 21.02 6.60
N SER A 157 -14.06 20.20 6.47
CA SER A 157 -15.45 20.65 6.58
C SER A 157 -15.93 20.92 8.01
N ASN A 158 -15.04 20.90 9.02
CA ASN A 158 -15.36 21.06 10.45
C ASN A 158 -16.42 20.05 10.96
N LEU A 159 -16.75 18.98 10.22
CA LEU A 159 -17.69 17.94 10.66
C LEU A 159 -17.26 17.30 11.99
N ASN A 160 -15.95 17.15 12.21
CA ASN A 160 -15.41 16.65 13.48
C ASN A 160 -15.65 17.63 14.65
N LYS A 161 -15.67 18.95 14.40
CA LYS A 161 -16.06 19.94 15.42
C LYS A 161 -17.57 19.93 15.67
N ILE A 162 -18.38 19.76 14.62
CA ILE A 162 -19.84 19.67 14.74
C ILE A 162 -20.25 18.40 15.49
N LEU A 163 -19.64 17.25 15.18
CA LEU A 163 -19.86 15.99 15.90
C LEU A 163 -19.39 16.05 17.36
N ALA A 164 -18.31 16.78 17.66
CA ALA A 164 -17.85 17.02 19.03
C ALA A 164 -18.74 18.01 19.81
N LEU A 165 -19.60 18.76 19.12
CA LEU A 165 -20.59 19.66 19.71
C LEU A 165 -21.98 19.00 19.89
N ILE A 166 -22.17 17.76 19.39
CA ILE A 166 -23.37 16.98 19.69
C ILE A 166 -23.18 16.37 21.08
N PRO A 167 -24.01 16.71 22.09
CA PRO A 167 -23.96 16.07 23.39
C PRO A 167 -24.19 14.56 23.22
N ASN A 168 -23.40 13.73 23.92
CA ASN A 168 -23.61 12.28 24.02
C ASN A 168 -24.86 11.95 24.85
N ASP A 169 -25.99 12.60 24.60
CA ASP A 169 -27.28 12.25 25.19
C ASP A 169 -28.06 11.44 24.18
N THR A 170 -27.71 10.16 24.08
CA THR A 170 -28.71 9.15 23.79
C THR A 170 -28.40 7.91 24.60
N ASN A 171 -29.06 7.84 25.76
CA ASN A 171 -29.32 6.61 26.50
C ASN A 171 -30.05 5.59 25.59
N LEU A 172 -29.29 4.88 24.75
CA LEU A 172 -29.74 3.66 24.07
C LEU A 172 -28.74 2.51 24.27
N GLY A 173 -28.13 2.46 25.46
CA GLY A 173 -27.22 1.41 25.93
C GLY A 173 -27.85 0.35 26.84
N ARG A 174 -29.18 0.17 26.83
CA ARG A 174 -29.85 -1.00 27.44
C ARG A 174 -30.50 -1.84 26.37
N LEU A 175 -29.74 -2.78 25.80
CA LEU A 175 -30.16 -4.10 25.27
C LEU A 175 -29.12 -4.61 24.26
N ALA A 176 -28.01 -5.13 24.76
CA ALA A 176 -27.26 -6.18 24.07
C ALA A 176 -26.52 -7.01 25.13
N PRO A 177 -26.69 -8.36 25.13
CA PRO A 177 -26.09 -9.23 26.14
C PRO A 177 -24.58 -9.32 25.97
N LYS A 178 -23.85 -9.32 27.09
CA LYS A 178 -22.39 -9.52 27.14
C LYS A 178 -22.05 -10.91 26.57
N PRO A 179 -21.05 -11.04 25.68
CA PRO A 179 -20.56 -12.36 25.28
C PRO A 179 -19.84 -13.01 26.48
N VAL A 180 -20.33 -14.19 26.85
CA VAL A 180 -19.69 -15.11 27.80
C VAL A 180 -18.42 -15.64 27.12
N LEU A 181 -17.28 -15.50 27.80
CA LEU A 181 -16.04 -16.15 27.42
C LEU A 181 -16.09 -17.62 27.88
N TYR A 182 -15.90 -18.54 26.95
CA TYR A 182 -15.29 -19.84 27.17
C TYR A 182 -14.03 -19.91 26.31
#